data_AF-A0A968BST8-F1
#
_entry.id   AF-A0A968BST8-F1
#
_cell.length_a   1.000
_cell.length_b   1.000
_cell.length_c   1.000
_cell.angle_alpha   90.00
_cell.angle_beta   90.00
_cell.angle_gamma   90.00
#
_symmetry.space_group_name_H-M   'P 1'
#
loop_
_entity.id
_entity.type
_entity.pdbx_description
1 polymer ?
#
loop_
_entity_poly.entity_id
_entity_poly.type
_entity_poly.pdbx_seq_one_letter_code
_entity_poly.pdbx_strand_id
1 'polypeptide(L)' 'WVTSGPNADYITLFVMTDRSQGHRGISAFIVDTSLPGFSPGKVEPKLGIRASHTSELI' A
#
# COMPACT_ATOMS: atom_id res chain seq x y z
N TRP A 1 1.83 4.06 -5.14
CA TRP A 1 0.65 3.70 -5.96
C TRP A 1 0.35 2.23 -5.84
N VAL A 2 -0.85 1.89 -5.40
CA VAL A 2 -1.29 0.52 -5.16
C VAL A 2 -2.56 0.27 -5.94
N THR A 3 -2.52 -0.70 -6.84
CA THR A 3 -3.71 -1.18 -7.57
C THR A 3 -4.68 -1.82 -6.59
N SER A 4 -5.97 -1.50 -6.73
CA SER A 4 -7.04 -1.92 -5.82
C SER A 4 -6.91 -1.39 -4.39
N GLY A 5 -6.00 -0.44 -4.12
CA GLY A 5 -5.77 0.12 -2.78
C GLY A 5 -7.06 0.57 -2.06
N PRO A 6 -8.00 1.28 -2.72
CA PRO A 6 -9.26 1.69 -2.10
C PRO A 6 -10.25 0.56 -1.82
N ASN A 7 -10.01 -0.64 -2.35
CA ASN A 7 -10.95 -1.76 -2.32
C ASN A 7 -10.38 -3.01 -1.63
N ALA A 8 -9.14 -2.97 -1.14
CA ALA A 8 -8.48 -4.12 -0.58
C ALA A 8 -8.87 -4.35 0.89
N ASP A 9 -9.14 -5.60 1.26
CA ASP A 9 -9.30 -6.02 2.66
C ASP A 9 -7.93 -6.24 3.35
N TYR A 10 -6.91 -6.63 2.56
CA TYR A 10 -5.56 -6.88 3.04
C TYR A 10 -4.50 -6.31 2.09
N ILE A 11 -3.38 -5.84 2.66
CA ILE A 11 -2.24 -5.29 1.93
C ILE A 11 -0.96 -6.04 2.31
N THR A 12 -0.16 -6.41 1.30
CA THR A 12 1.24 -6.83 1.52
C THR A 12 2.14 -5.60 1.53
N LEU A 13 2.53 -5.15 2.73
CA LEU A 13 3.35 -3.96 2.93
C LEU A 13 4.83 -4.35 3.10
N PHE A 14 5.70 -3.72 2.31
CA PHE A 14 7.14 -3.80 2.50
C PHE A 14 7.63 -2.55 3.23
N VAL A 15 8.37 -2.73 4.32
CA VAL A 15 8.90 -1.63 5.13
C VAL A 15 10.30 -1.94 5.63
N MET A 16 11.11 -0.90 5.78
CA MET A 16 12.44 -0.99 6.39
C MET A 16 12.31 -1.12 7.91
N THR A 17 12.63 -2.30 8.44
CA THR A 17 12.63 -2.59 9.89
C THR A 17 14.03 -2.41 10.50
N ASP A 18 15.10 -2.63 9.73
CA ASP A 18 16.48 -2.37 10.15
C ASP A 18 17.31 -1.67 9.06
N ARG A 19 17.51 -0.36 9.23
CA ARG A 19 18.27 0.46 8.27
C ARG A 19 19.75 0.07 8.17
N SER A 20 20.34 -0.51 9.22
CA SER A 20 21.77 -0.88 9.23
C SER A 20 22.08 -2.03 8.26
N GLN A 21 21.09 -2.86 7.96
CA GLN A 21 21.21 -4.02 7.06
C GLN A 21 20.91 -3.68 5.58
N GLY A 22 20.69 -2.41 5.25
CA GLY A 22 20.35 -1.99 3.89
C GLY A 22 19.13 -2.73 3.36
N HIS A 23 19.20 -3.26 2.13
CA HIS A 23 18.08 -3.99 1.52
C HIS A 23 17.67 -5.26 2.29
N ARG A 24 18.56 -5.83 3.13
CA ARG A 24 18.26 -7.02 3.95
C ARG A 24 17.43 -6.69 5.19
N GLY A 25 17.31 -5.41 5.54
CA GLY A 25 16.45 -4.94 6.62
C GLY A 25 15.02 -4.62 6.20
N ILE A 26 14.59 -5.01 4.99
CA ILE A 26 13.20 -4.87 4.56
C ILE A 26 12.43 -6.11 4.98
N SER A 27 11.28 -5.91 5.62
CA SER A 27 10.35 -6.97 6.00
C SER A 27 9.02 -6.77 5.28
N ALA A 28 8.30 -7.87 5.04
CA ALA A 28 6.96 -7.87 4.49
C ALA A 28 5.93 -8.22 5.57
N PHE A 29 4.84 -7.46 5.62
CA PHE A 29 3.72 -7.66 6.53
C PHE A 29 2.43 -7.80 5.75
N ILE A 30 1.51 -8.62 6.26
CA ILE A 30 0.11 -8.59 5.84
C ILE A 30 -0.62 -7.66 6.79
N VAL A 31 -1.25 -6.62 6.25
CA VAL A 31 -1.98 -5.59 7.01
C VAL A 31 -3.45 -5.69 6.66
N ASP A 32 -4.30 -5.82 7.69
CA ASP A 32 -5.76 -5.72 7.59
C ASP A 32 -6.14 -4.22 7.49
N THR A 33 -6.89 -3.86 6.46
CA THR A 33 -7.26 -2.46 6.17
C THR A 33 -8.31 -1.89 7.11
N SER A 34 -8.93 -2.72 7.95
CA SER A 34 -9.85 -2.28 9.01
C SER A 34 -9.14 -1.74 10.25
N LEU A 35 -7.81 -1.93 10.37
CA LEU A 35 -7.05 -1.50 11.53
C LEU A 35 -7.00 0.03 11.65
N PRO A 36 -7.09 0.59 12.88
CA PRO A 36 -6.93 2.02 13.10
C PRO A 36 -5.61 2.53 12.55
N GLY A 37 -5.68 3.66 11.84
CA GLY A 37 -4.52 4.30 11.22
C GLY A 37 -4.35 3.98 9.74
N PHE A 38 -5.08 3.01 9.18
CA PHE A 38 -5.14 2.81 7.74
C PHE A 38 -6.22 3.70 7.11
N SER A 39 -5.90 4.34 5.99
CA SER A 39 -6.87 4.98 5.10
C SER A 39 -6.39 4.97 3.64
N PRO A 40 -7.26 4.69 2.66
CA PRO A 40 -6.87 4.84 1.26
C PRO A 40 -6.76 6.33 0.91
N GLY A 41 -5.70 6.68 0.19
CA GLY A 41 -5.56 7.99 -0.45
C GLY A 41 -6.54 8.18 -1.61
N LYS A 42 -6.45 9.34 -2.27
CA LYS A 42 -7.29 9.65 -3.44
C LYS A 42 -7.02 8.67 -4.60
N VAL A 43 -8.09 8.30 -5.33
CA VAL A 43 -7.96 7.54 -6.58
C VAL A 43 -7.25 8.39 -7.64
N GLU A 44 -6.21 7.82 -8.23
CA GLU A 44 -5.30 8.49 -9.15
C GLU A 44 -5.96 8.82 -10.51
N PRO A 45 -5.93 10.08 -10.98
CA PRO A 45 -6.41 10.48 -12.30
C PRO A 45 -5.43 10.07 -13.42
N LYS A 46 -5.43 8.77 -13.74
CA LYS A 46 -4.55 8.18 -14.76
C LYS A 46 -4.94 8.57 -16.20
N LEU A 47 -3.94 8.60 -17.10
CA LEU A 47 -4.14 8.72 -18.55
C LEU A 47 -4.97 7.56 -19.13
N GLY A 48 -4.72 6.33 -18.67
CA GLY A 48 -5.40 5.10 -19.10
C GLY A 48 -5.61 4.12 -17.93
N ILE A 49 -6.19 2.94 -18.20
CA ILE A 49 -6.54 1.92 -17.18
C ILE A 49 -7.37 2.54 -16.03
N ARG A 50 -8.29 3.44 -16.38
CA ARG A 50 -9.04 4.26 -15.40
C ARG A 50 -9.99 3.43 -14.54
N ALA A 51 -10.38 2.25 -15.01
CA ALA A 51 -11.16 1.28 -14.24
C ALA A 51 -10.37 0.63 -13.08
N SER A 52 -9.03 0.62 -13.14
CA SER A 52 -8.21 0.17 -12.01
C SER A 52 -8.20 1.24 -10.93
N HIS A 53 -8.72 0.94 -9.75
CA HIS A 53 -8.72 1.84 -8.61
C HIS A 53 -7.32 1.86 -7.98
N THR A 54 -6.47 2.74 -8.50
CA THR A 54 -5.11 2.95 -8.01
C THR A 54 -5.10 4.13 -7.06
N SER A 55 -4.54 4.00 -5.87
CA SER A 55 -4.37 5.10 -4.92
C SER A 55 -3.04 5.01 -4.18
N GLU A 56 -2.72 6.05 -3.42
CA GLU A 56 -1.79 5.93 -2.29
C GLU A 56 -2.48 5.24 -1.10
N LEU A 57 -1.69 4.77 -0.14
CA LEU A 57 -2.13 4.24 1.15
C LEU A 57 -1.57 5.17 2.23
N ILE A 58 -2.40 5.54 3.20
CA ILE A 58 -2.08 6.44 4.31
C ILE A 58 -2.20 5.65 5.62
#